data_AF-D2PQA3-F1
#
_entry.id   AF-D2PQA3-F1
#
_cell.length_a   1.000
_cell.length_b   1.000
_cell.length_c   1.000
_cell.angle_alpha   90.00
_cell.angle_beta   90.00
_cell.angle_gamma   90.00
#
_symmetry.space_group_name_H-M   'P 1'
#
loop_
_entity.id
_entity.type
_entity.pdbx_description
1 polymer ?
#
loop_
_entity_poly.entity_id
_entity_poly.type
_entity_poly.pdbx_seq_one_letter_code
_entity_poly.pdbx_strand_id
1 'polypeptide(L)'
;MGVGTTDRASILARLAGLSAANATDRQLADRLCEAGRLITLADGAWITVGNATPSGTTLCSTDAVATRLGNLQDVLGEGPCRDAI
;
A
#
# COMPACT_ATOMS: atom_id res chain seq x y z
N MET A 1 10.20 21.78 -21.57
CA MET A 1 9.25 22.09 -20.48
C MET A 1 8.24 20.95 -20.44
N GLY A 2 8.48 19.93 -19.60
CA GLY A 2 7.65 18.74 -19.50
C GLY A 2 7.67 18.25 -18.06
N VAL A 3 6.77 18.79 -17.25
CA VAL A 3 6.43 18.23 -15.94
C VAL A 3 5.27 17.27 -16.19
N GLY A 4 5.44 15.98 -15.91
CA GLY A 4 4.33 15.02 -15.97
C GLY A 4 4.81 13.58 -16.02
N THR A 5 4.38 12.78 -15.03
CA THR A 5 4.81 11.41 -14.70
C THR A 5 6.15 11.32 -13.99
N THR A 6 6.13 11.08 -12.67
CA THR A 6 7.25 10.42 -12.01
C THR A 6 7.60 9.18 -12.82
N ASP A 7 8.87 8.99 -13.21
CA ASP A 7 9.28 7.86 -14.03
C ASP A 7 8.84 6.55 -13.36
N ARG A 8 7.84 5.87 -13.96
CA ARG A 8 7.22 4.67 -13.38
C ARG A 8 8.28 3.59 -13.14
N ALA A 9 9.28 3.50 -14.01
CA ALA A 9 10.38 2.57 -13.85
C ALA A 9 11.19 2.86 -12.58
N SER A 10 11.51 4.12 -12.30
CA SER A 10 12.19 4.53 -11.06
C SER A 10 11.39 4.19 -9.79
N ILE A 11 10.06 4.38 -9.79
CA ILE A 11 9.20 4.02 -8.65
C ILE A 11 9.23 2.51 -8.43
N LEU A 12 9.05 1.73 -9.50
CA LEU A 12 9.04 0.27 -9.41
C LEU A 12 10.40 -0.28 -8.96
N ALA A 13 11.50 0.27 -9.48
CA ALA A 13 12.85 -0.09 -9.05
C ALA A 13 13.08 0.23 -7.57
N ARG A 14 12.60 1.39 -7.10
CA ARG A 14 12.68 1.77 -5.69
C ARG A 14 11.84 0.87 -4.79
N LEU A 15 10.62 0.52 -5.21
CA LEU A 15 9.75 -0.41 -4.49
C LEU A 15 10.39 -1.79 -4.38
N ALA A 16 10.95 -2.31 -5.48
CA ALA A 16 11.65 -3.59 -5.51
C ALA A 16 12.88 -3.58 -4.58
N GLY A 17 13.69 -2.51 -4.64
CA GLY A 17 14.87 -2.36 -3.77
C GLY A 17 14.50 -2.30 -2.28
N LEU A 18 13.52 -1.48 -1.92
CA LEU A 18 13.08 -1.33 -0.52
C LEU A 18 12.43 -2.60 0.03
N SER A 19 11.63 -3.31 -0.78
CA SER A 19 11.00 -4.56 -0.35
C SER A 19 11.99 -5.73 -0.31
N ALA A 20 13.07 -5.70 -1.07
CA ALA A 20 14.16 -6.68 -1.00
C ALA A 20 15.14 -6.43 0.16
N ALA A 21 15.29 -5.19 0.61
CA ALA A 21 16.10 -4.86 1.77
C ALA A 21 15.48 -5.44 3.06
N ASN A 22 16.26 -6.13 3.89
CA ASN A 22 15.82 -6.75 5.15
C ASN A 22 14.92 -8.01 5.00
N ALA A 23 15.12 -8.79 3.93
CA ALA A 23 14.19 -9.83 3.48
C ALA A 23 14.05 -11.10 4.36
N THR A 24 14.83 -11.29 5.42
CA THR A 24 14.93 -12.64 6.03
C THR A 24 13.87 -12.95 7.08
N ASP A 25 13.26 -11.95 7.73
CA ASP A 25 12.38 -12.17 8.91
C ASP A 25 10.94 -11.63 8.78
N ARG A 26 10.61 -10.94 7.67
CA ARG A 26 9.28 -10.31 7.48
C ARG A 26 8.56 -10.83 6.24
N GLN A 27 7.24 -10.99 6.37
CA GLN A 27 6.39 -11.38 5.24
C GLN A 27 6.50 -10.34 4.12
N LEU A 28 6.30 -10.78 2.88
CA LEU A 28 6.41 -9.90 1.70
C LEU A 28 5.43 -8.72 1.79
N ALA A 29 4.19 -8.97 2.27
CA ALA A 29 3.18 -7.94 2.43
C ALA A 29 3.67 -6.80 3.33
N ASP A 30 4.21 -7.10 4.51
CA ASP A 30 4.73 -6.10 5.45
C ASP A 30 5.86 -5.26 4.82
N ARG A 31 6.76 -5.90 4.07
CA ARG A 31 7.87 -5.23 3.38
C ARG A 31 7.36 -4.29 2.28
N LEU A 32 6.36 -4.72 1.52
CA LEU A 32 5.70 -3.89 0.50
C LEU A 32 4.95 -2.72 1.13
N CYS A 33 4.28 -2.94 2.27
CA CYS A 33 3.55 -1.91 3.01
C CYS A 33 4.48 -0.77 3.43
N GLU A 34 5.59 -1.13 4.06
CA GLU A 34 6.56 -0.15 4.53
C GLU A 34 7.28 0.55 3.38
N ALA A 35 7.64 -0.20 2.33
CA ALA A 35 8.21 0.41 1.13
C ALA A 35 7.25 1.42 0.47
N GLY A 36 5.95 1.10 0.42
CA GLY A 36 4.91 2.00 -0.05
C GLY A 36 4.84 3.28 0.78
N ARG A 37 4.78 3.16 2.10
CA ARG A 37 4.79 4.29 3.04
C ARG A 37 5.99 5.22 2.83
N LEU A 38 7.19 4.65 2.67
CA LEU A 38 8.43 5.40 2.43
C LEU A 38 8.48 6.09 1.06
N ILE A 39 7.87 5.51 0.04
CA ILE A 39 7.84 6.08 -1.32
C ILE A 39 6.83 7.24 -1.40
N THR A 40 5.66 7.08 -0.79
CA THR A 40 4.59 8.09 -0.80
C THR A 40 4.78 9.18 0.26
N LEU A 41 5.72 8.99 1.20
CA LEU A 41 5.91 9.85 2.37
C LEU A 41 4.64 9.93 3.24
N ALA A 42 3.86 8.85 3.27
CA ALA A 42 2.67 8.77 4.12
C ALA A 42 3.04 8.47 5.58
N ASP A 43 2.17 8.88 6.50
CA ASP A 43 2.31 8.53 7.92
C ASP A 43 2.04 7.04 8.16
N GLY A 44 1.18 6.43 7.34
CA GLY A 44 0.86 5.01 7.42
C GLY A 44 0.38 4.45 6.08
N ALA A 45 0.39 3.12 5.96
CA ALA A 45 -0.07 2.39 4.79
C ALA A 45 -0.72 1.06 5.19
N TRP A 46 -1.63 0.58 4.37
CA TRP A 46 -2.12 -0.81 4.40
C TRP A 46 -2.21 -1.35 2.97
N ILE A 47 -2.14 -2.68 2.82
CA ILE A 47 -2.38 -3.35 1.55
C ILE A 47 -3.56 -4.29 1.72
N THR A 48 -4.56 -4.12 0.87
CA THR A 48 -5.72 -5.00 0.78
C THR A 48 -5.72 -5.68 -0.58
N VAL A 49 -5.91 -7.00 -0.58
CA VAL A 49 -6.12 -7.77 -1.81
C VAL A 49 -7.60 -8.12 -1.88
N GLY A 50 -8.27 -7.61 -2.92
CA GLY A 50 -9.63 -7.99 -3.25
C GLY A 50 -9.65 -9.19 -4.20
N ASN A 51 -10.44 -10.20 -3.88
CA ASN A 51 -11.00 -11.09 -4.91
C ASN A 51 -12.32 -10.49 -5.40
N ALA A 52 -12.95 -11.05 -6.45
CA ALA A 52 -14.23 -10.60 -7.01
C ALA A 52 -15.44 -10.62 -6.02
N THR A 53 -15.19 -10.77 -4.73
CA THR A 53 -16.16 -10.73 -3.62
C THR A 53 -16.07 -9.42 -2.85
N PRO A 54 -17.15 -8.96 -2.18
CA PRO A 54 -17.24 -7.63 -1.58
C PRO A 54 -16.27 -7.34 -0.42
N SER A 55 -15.62 -8.36 0.15
CA SER A 55 -14.76 -8.23 1.31
C SER A 55 -13.31 -8.54 0.91
N GLY A 56 -12.48 -7.49 0.88
CA GLY A 56 -11.05 -7.64 0.62
C GLY A 56 -10.32 -8.17 1.84
N THR A 57 -9.20 -8.86 1.64
CA THR A 57 -8.33 -9.31 2.73
C THR A 57 -7.19 -8.32 2.90
N THR A 58 -7.14 -7.64 4.05
CA THR A 58 -5.98 -6.81 4.42
C THR A 58 -4.81 -7.71 4.79
N LEU A 59 -3.71 -7.59 4.05
CA LEU A 59 -2.52 -8.41 4.23
C LEU A 59 -1.51 -7.80 5.21
N CYS A 60 -1.49 -6.48 5.34
CA CYS A 60 -0.56 -5.75 6.20
C CYS A 60 -1.05 -4.33 6.46
N SER A 61 -0.58 -3.77 7.57
CA SER A 61 -0.76 -2.37 7.96
C SER A 61 0.44 -1.91 8.77
N THR A 62 0.89 -0.67 8.58
CA THR A 62 2.09 -0.14 9.24
C THR A 62 1.87 0.17 10.72
N ASP A 63 0.63 0.52 11.09
CA ASP A 63 0.28 0.97 12.43
C ASP A 63 -1.23 0.81 12.72
N ALA A 64 -1.63 1.16 13.94
CA ALA A 64 -3.01 1.06 14.40
C ALA A 64 -3.95 2.08 13.71
N VAL A 65 -3.45 3.25 13.29
CA VAL A 65 -4.25 4.28 12.62
C VAL A 65 -4.55 3.83 11.19
N ALA A 66 -3.54 3.36 10.45
CA ALA A 66 -3.69 2.76 9.14
C ALA A 66 -4.66 1.57 9.17
N THR A 67 -4.56 0.71 10.20
CA THR A 67 -5.50 -0.41 10.41
C THR A 67 -6.93 0.08 10.56
N ARG A 68 -7.15 1.11 11.38
CA ARG A 68 -8.48 1.66 11.64
C ARG A 68 -9.07 2.31 10.38
N LEU A 69 -8.27 3.04 9.62
CA LEU A 69 -8.70 3.65 8.36
C LEU A 69 -9.09 2.60 7.32
N GLY A 70 -8.29 1.54 7.16
CA GLY A 70 -8.62 0.42 6.27
C GLY A 70 -9.94 -0.26 6.65
N ASN A 71 -10.16 -0.53 7.94
CA ASN A 71 -11.41 -1.12 8.43
C ASN A 71 -12.62 -0.21 8.19
N LEU A 72 -12.46 1.11 8.34
CA LEU A 72 -13.53 2.06 8.04
C LEU A 72 -13.89 2.06 6.55
N GLN A 73 -12.90 2.02 5.65
CA GLN A 73 -13.17 1.93 4.21
C GLN A 73 -13.89 0.64 3.82
N ASP A 74 -13.54 -0.48 4.44
CA ASP A 74 -14.20 -1.75 4.17
C ASP A 74 -15.67 -1.75 4.63
N VAL A 75 -15.94 -1.21 5.83
CA VAL A 75 -17.29 -1.13 6.41
C VAL A 75 -18.18 -0.12 5.69
N LEU A 76 -17.67 1.09 5.45
CA LEU A 76 -18.44 2.15 4.79
C LEU A 76 -18.64 1.86 3.30
N GLY A 77 -17.73 1.07 2.73
CA GLY A 77 -17.65 0.88 1.30
C GLY A 77 -17.29 2.14 0.52
N GLU A 78 -16.69 3.10 1.20
CA GLU A 78 -16.21 4.37 0.66
C GLU A 78 -14.68 4.43 0.76
N GLY A 79 -14.06 5.26 -0.06
CA GLY A 79 -12.63 5.53 0.03
C GLY A 79 -11.96 5.63 -1.33
N PRO A 80 -10.76 6.23 -1.38
CA PRO A 80 -10.08 6.54 -2.62
C PRO A 80 -9.84 5.32 -3.52
N CYS A 81 -9.74 4.11 -2.96
CA CYS A 81 -9.61 2.89 -3.76
C CYS A 81 -10.94 2.38 -4.35
N ARG A 82 -12.09 2.70 -3.74
CA ARG A 82 -13.43 2.33 -4.24
C ARG A 82 -14.02 3.40 -5.15
N ASP A 83 -13.67 4.67 -4.97
CA ASP A 83 -14.15 5.79 -5.79
C ASP A 83 -13.32 6.02 -7.06
N ALA A 84 -12.16 5.36 -7.18
CA ALA A 84 -11.25 5.51 -8.33
C ALA A 84 -11.56 4.57 -9.51
N ILE A 85 -12.69 3.85 -9.49
CA ILE A 85 -13.13 2.95 -10.57
C ILE A 85 -14.05 3.64 -11.58
#